data_AF-A0A955VVI6-F1
#
_entry.id   AF-A0A955VVI6-F1
#
_cell.length_a   1.000
_cell.length_b   1.000
_cell.length_c   1.000
_cell.angle_alpha   90.00
_cell.angle_beta   90.00
_cell.angle_gamma   90.00
#
_symmetry.space_group_name_H-M   'P 1'
#
loop_
_entity.id
_entity.type
_entity.pdbx_description
1 polymer ?
#
loop_
_entity_poly.entity_id
_entity_poly.type
_entity_poly.pdbx_seq_one_letter_code
_entity_poly.pdbx_strand_id
1 'polypeptide(L)'
;LGEAIDGPRCDAAAAEACFAVGVRLGLNFGYGHHGSCDTWNDCGDGATCANAACRFFGHGAALSWEEGLCMDLNNAIPGGMDCNLFANLPNNLDDDWPGFCNIPVAYDIVCLP
;
A
#
# COMPACT_ATOMS: atom_id res chain seq x y z
N LEU A 1 18.95 -3.11 -30.69
CA LEU A 1 18.44 -3.82 -29.49
C LEU A 1 17.86 -2.77 -28.57
N GLY A 2 16.56 -2.58 -28.64
CA GLY A 2 15.86 -1.53 -27.92
C GLY A 2 14.61 -1.19 -28.70
N GLU A 3 13.45 -1.47 -28.11
CA GLU A 3 12.22 -0.70 -28.29
C GLU A 3 11.22 -1.10 -27.21
N ALA A 4 10.44 -0.10 -26.82
CA ALA A 4 9.78 0.05 -25.54
C ALA A 4 8.60 -0.91 -25.33
N ILE A 5 8.34 -1.19 -24.06
CA ILE A 5 7.09 -1.75 -23.53
C ILE A 5 5.95 -0.79 -23.86
N ASP A 6 5.29 -0.99 -25.01
CA ASP A 6 4.02 -0.35 -25.35
C ASP A 6 2.94 -1.03 -24.49
N GLY A 7 2.49 -0.33 -23.45
CA GLY A 7 1.37 -0.76 -22.62
C GLY A 7 0.11 -0.93 -23.48
N PRO A 8 -0.76 -1.89 -23.16
CA PRO A 8 -1.90 -2.22 -24.03
C PRO A 8 -2.87 -1.04 -24.16
N ARG A 9 -3.08 -0.59 -25.39
CA ARG A 9 -4.15 0.35 -25.77
C ARG A 9 -5.48 -0.39 -25.70
N CYS A 10 -6.37 0.08 -24.84
CA CYS A 10 -7.66 -0.55 -24.59
C CYS A 10 -8.76 0.17 -25.38
N ASP A 11 -9.33 -0.47 -26.40
CA ASP A 11 -10.59 -0.03 -27.02
C ASP A 11 -11.77 -0.89 -26.55
N ALA A 12 -12.98 -0.32 -26.67
CA ALA A 12 -14.18 -0.69 -25.92
C ALA A 12 -14.72 -2.12 -26.18
N ALA A 13 -14.11 -2.89 -27.08
CA ALA A 13 -14.49 -4.28 -27.35
C ALA A 13 -13.77 -5.30 -26.46
N ALA A 14 -12.71 -4.88 -25.74
CA ALA A 14 -11.87 -5.76 -24.91
C ALA A 14 -12.14 -5.66 -23.40
N ALA A 15 -13.28 -5.10 -22.98
CA ALA A 15 -13.55 -4.77 -21.58
C ALA A 15 -13.58 -5.99 -20.62
N GLU A 16 -13.84 -7.21 -21.10
CA GLU A 16 -13.77 -8.43 -20.26
C GLU A 16 -12.39 -9.10 -20.24
N ALA A 17 -11.48 -8.78 -21.18
CA ALA A 17 -10.15 -9.36 -21.27
C ALA A 17 -9.05 -8.47 -20.68
N CYS A 18 -9.34 -7.17 -20.48
CA CYS A 18 -8.54 -6.26 -19.68
C CYS A 18 -8.90 -6.44 -18.19
N PHE A 19 -8.42 -7.54 -17.57
CA PHE A 19 -8.19 -7.49 -16.13
C PHE A 19 -7.28 -6.28 -15.89
N ALA A 20 -7.82 -5.21 -15.32
CA ALA A 20 -7.03 -4.08 -14.90
C ALA A 20 -5.93 -4.61 -13.99
N VAL A 21 -4.68 -4.59 -14.48
CA VAL A 21 -3.52 -4.85 -13.63
C VAL A 21 -3.58 -3.75 -12.57
N GLY A 22 -3.99 -4.11 -11.35
CA GLY A 22 -4.26 -3.12 -10.31
C GLY A 22 -3.06 -2.21 -10.07
N VAL A 23 -3.30 -1.03 -9.52
CA VAL A 23 -2.25 -0.04 -9.28
C VAL A 23 -1.44 -0.45 -8.05
N ARG A 24 -0.15 -0.73 -8.23
CA ARG A 24 0.78 -1.04 -7.13
C ARG A 24 1.26 0.24 -6.46
N LEU A 25 1.09 0.33 -5.14
CA LEU A 25 1.64 1.45 -4.35
C LEU A 25 3.16 1.29 -4.07
N GLY A 26 3.69 0.08 -4.27
CA GLY A 26 5.12 -0.24 -4.16
C GLY A 26 5.43 -1.16 -2.98
N LEU A 27 6.50 -1.94 -3.10
CA LEU A 27 6.89 -2.98 -2.14
C LEU A 27 7.41 -2.40 -0.81
N ASN A 28 8.08 -1.26 -0.87
CA ASN A 28 8.76 -0.65 0.26
C ASN A 28 7.89 0.35 1.04
N PHE A 29 6.60 0.47 0.71
CA PHE A 29 5.68 1.39 1.39
C PHE A 29 4.72 0.63 2.27
N GLY A 30 4.91 0.76 3.58
CA GLY A 30 4.01 0.21 4.59
C GLY A 30 3.01 1.27 5.04
N TYR A 31 1.75 0.88 5.23
CA TYR A 31 0.68 1.76 5.68
C TYR A 31 0.06 1.24 6.97
N GLY A 32 0.21 2.02 8.03
CA GLY A 32 -0.30 1.73 9.38
C GLY A 32 -1.11 2.90 9.93
N HIS A 33 -1.42 2.86 11.22
CA HIS A 33 -2.06 3.97 11.92
C HIS A 33 -1.29 4.31 13.20
N HIS A 34 -1.18 5.59 13.53
CA HIS A 34 -0.58 6.03 14.79
C HIS A 34 -1.33 5.46 15.99
N GLY A 35 -0.61 5.24 17.10
CA GLY A 35 -1.18 4.75 18.35
C GLY A 35 -0.20 3.85 19.09
N SER A 36 -0.67 2.66 19.49
CA SER A 36 0.14 1.67 20.19
C SER A 36 1.03 0.87 19.22
N CYS A 37 2.13 0.35 19.76
CA CYS A 37 3.22 -0.23 18.99
C CYS A 37 2.93 -1.56 18.31
N ASP A 38 1.98 -2.37 18.78
CA ASP A 38 1.79 -3.74 18.29
C ASP A 38 0.32 -4.03 17.93
N THR A 39 -0.42 -2.98 17.58
CA THR A 39 -1.84 -3.07 17.24
C THR A 39 -2.14 -2.25 15.99
N TRP A 40 -3.15 -2.66 15.23
CA TRP A 40 -3.63 -1.92 14.06
C TRP A 40 -4.26 -0.55 14.39
N ASN A 41 -4.41 -0.20 15.67
CA ASN A 41 -5.01 1.07 16.11
C ASN A 41 -6.35 1.30 15.41
N ASP A 42 -6.61 2.50 14.90
CA ASP A 42 -7.88 2.81 14.23
C ASP A 42 -8.00 2.18 12.83
N CYS A 43 -6.96 1.52 12.29
CA CYS A 43 -7.16 0.60 11.17
C CYS A 43 -7.92 -0.65 11.59
N GLY A 44 -7.75 -1.15 12.82
CA GLY A 44 -8.37 -2.40 13.27
C GLY A 44 -7.79 -3.67 12.63
N ASP A 45 -7.48 -3.65 11.34
CA ASP A 45 -6.82 -4.70 10.57
C ASP A 45 -6.02 -4.16 9.36
N GLY A 46 -5.25 -5.02 8.71
CA GLY A 46 -4.47 -4.66 7.52
C GLY A 46 -5.33 -4.34 6.31
N ALA A 47 -6.49 -4.97 6.16
CA ALA A 47 -7.42 -4.69 5.06
C ALA A 47 -7.90 -3.23 5.07
N THR A 48 -8.21 -2.69 6.25
CA THR A 48 -8.67 -1.32 6.42
C THR A 48 -7.56 -0.32 6.10
N CYS A 49 -6.34 -0.56 6.59
CA CYS A 49 -5.16 0.25 6.29
C CYS A 49 -4.80 0.21 4.79
N ALA A 50 -4.89 -0.96 4.15
CA ALA A 50 -4.67 -1.10 2.71
C ALA A 50 -5.71 -0.33 1.88
N ASN A 51 -6.99 -0.42 2.25
CA ASN A 51 -8.06 0.35 1.62
C ASN A 51 -7.89 1.86 1.84
N ALA A 52 -7.43 2.28 3.01
CA ALA A 52 -7.15 3.68 3.29
C ALA A 52 -6.01 4.21 2.42
N ALA A 53 -4.91 3.44 2.26
CA ALA A 53 -3.81 3.77 1.37
C ALA A 53 -4.28 3.94 -0.08
N CYS A 54 -5.02 2.97 -0.63
CA CYS A 54 -5.56 3.08 -1.98
C CYS A 54 -6.42 4.35 -2.16
N ARG A 55 -7.31 4.64 -1.20
CA ARG A 55 -8.15 5.85 -1.24
C ARG A 55 -7.35 7.14 -1.13
N PHE A 56 -6.31 7.16 -0.29
CA PHE A 56 -5.42 8.32 -0.13
C PHE A 56 -4.75 8.71 -1.45
N PHE A 57 -4.31 7.72 -2.23
CA PHE A 57 -3.73 7.94 -3.56
C PHE A 57 -4.76 8.07 -4.70
N GLY A 58 -6.07 8.11 -4.37
CA GLY A 58 -7.13 8.35 -5.35
C GLY A 58 -7.56 7.10 -6.13
N HIS A 59 -7.24 5.91 -5.64
CA HIS A 59 -7.61 4.63 -6.22
C HIS A 59 -8.85 4.02 -5.55
N GLY A 60 -9.35 2.92 -6.12
CA GLY A 60 -10.45 2.13 -5.57
C GLY A 60 -10.06 1.31 -4.34
N ALA A 61 -10.78 0.20 -4.10
CA ALA A 61 -10.46 -0.68 -2.98
C ALA A 61 -9.14 -1.44 -3.20
N ALA A 62 -8.51 -1.88 -2.10
CA ALA A 62 -7.38 -2.78 -2.16
C ALA A 62 -7.82 -4.16 -2.70
N LEU A 63 -7.09 -4.69 -3.67
CA LEU A 63 -7.25 -6.02 -4.26
C LEU A 63 -6.39 -7.05 -3.54
N SER A 64 -5.18 -6.66 -3.13
CA SER A 64 -4.26 -7.49 -2.37
C SER A 64 -3.30 -6.63 -1.56
N TRP A 65 -2.78 -7.19 -0.48
CA TRP A 65 -1.76 -6.61 0.38
C TRP A 65 -1.08 -7.73 1.17
N GLU A 66 0.11 -7.46 1.66
CA GLU A 66 0.79 -8.25 2.69
C GLU A 66 0.74 -7.47 4.01
N GLU A 67 0.98 -8.17 5.12
CA GLU A 67 1.01 -7.58 6.46
C GLU A 67 2.37 -7.86 7.12
N GLY A 68 2.85 -6.90 7.90
CA GLY A 68 4.05 -7.08 8.70
C GLY A 68 4.25 -5.97 9.72
N LEU A 69 5.38 -6.00 10.42
CA LEU A 69 5.74 -5.00 11.41
C LEU A 69 6.79 -4.06 10.82
N CYS A 70 6.53 -2.76 10.91
CA CYS A 70 7.31 -1.71 10.26
C CYS A 70 8.84 -1.86 10.41
N MET A 71 9.38 -1.96 11.64
CA MET A 71 10.84 -2.01 11.84
C MET A 71 11.42 -3.38 11.49
N ASP A 72 10.65 -4.46 11.65
CA ASP A 72 11.08 -5.81 11.25
C ASP A 72 11.25 -5.91 9.73
N LEU A 73 10.37 -5.25 8.98
CA LEU A 73 10.42 -5.22 7.52
C LEU A 73 11.62 -4.44 6.99
N ASN A 74 12.17 -3.49 7.74
CA ASN A 74 13.32 -2.69 7.31
C ASN A 74 14.58 -3.53 7.02
N ASN A 75 14.70 -4.71 7.65
CA ASN A 75 15.79 -5.65 7.37
C ASN A 75 15.36 -6.84 6.50
N ALA A 76 14.06 -7.01 6.26
CA ALA A 76 13.50 -8.14 5.51
C ALA A 76 13.23 -7.82 4.03
N ILE A 77 12.93 -6.56 3.72
CA ILE A 77 12.62 -6.11 2.37
C ILE A 77 13.84 -5.43 1.73
N PRO A 78 14.23 -5.81 0.49
CA PRO A 78 15.32 -5.13 -0.22
C PRO A 78 15.03 -3.64 -0.37
N GLY A 79 15.93 -2.79 0.13
CA GLY A 79 15.76 -1.34 0.12
C GLY A 79 15.13 -0.74 1.38
N GLY A 80 14.75 -1.57 2.36
CA GLY A 80 14.16 -1.11 3.61
C GLY A 80 12.63 -1.00 3.54
N MET A 81 12.04 -0.40 4.56
CA MET A 81 10.60 -0.16 4.64
C MET A 81 10.33 1.29 5.05
N ASP A 82 9.64 2.02 4.20
CA ASP A 82 9.14 3.38 4.45
C ASP A 82 7.76 3.25 5.09
N CYS A 83 7.69 3.51 6.39
CA CYS A 83 6.47 3.34 7.16
C CYS A 83 5.66 4.62 7.18
N ASN A 84 4.47 4.57 6.60
CA ASN A 84 3.57 5.71 6.50
C ASN A 84 2.39 5.49 7.44
N LEU A 85 2.15 6.41 8.36
CA LEU A 85 1.15 6.22 9.41
C LEU A 85 0.02 7.23 9.29
N PHE A 86 -1.20 6.72 9.24
CA PHE A 86 -2.36 7.58 9.29
C PHE A 86 -2.53 8.13 10.72
N ALA A 87 -2.67 9.46 10.83
CA ALA A 87 -3.15 10.12 12.04
C ALA A 87 -4.69 10.17 12.08
N ASN A 88 -5.32 10.19 10.89
CA ASN A 88 -6.74 9.98 10.70
C ASN A 88 -6.98 9.36 9.32
N LEU A 89 -7.68 8.23 9.28
CA LEU A 89 -7.99 7.54 8.03
C LEU A 89 -9.01 8.32 7.17
N PRO A 90 -8.87 8.33 5.83
CA PRO A 90 -7.69 7.99 5.05
C PRO A 90 -6.83 9.21 4.71
N ASN A 91 -7.11 10.41 5.24
CA ASN A 91 -6.66 11.67 4.62
C ASN A 91 -5.40 12.30 5.22
N ASN A 92 -4.94 11.83 6.38
CA ASN A 92 -3.84 12.46 7.10
C ASN A 92 -2.74 11.42 7.33
N LEU A 93 -1.79 11.36 6.39
CA LEU A 93 -0.67 10.43 6.36
C LEU A 93 0.61 11.14 6.80
N ASP A 94 1.29 10.59 7.80
CA ASP A 94 2.65 10.92 8.16
C ASP A 94 3.58 10.01 7.37
N ASP A 95 4.22 10.56 6.34
CA ASP A 95 5.10 9.83 5.43
C ASP A 95 6.48 9.60 6.08
N ASP A 96 7.08 8.43 5.84
CA ASP A 96 8.41 8.05 6.34
C ASP A 96 8.57 8.28 7.87
N TRP A 97 7.63 7.74 8.63
CA TRP A 97 7.64 7.82 10.08
C TRP A 97 8.94 7.17 10.63
N PRO A 98 9.81 7.94 11.31
CA PRO A 98 11.18 7.52 11.62
C PRO A 98 11.29 6.43 12.71
N GLY A 99 10.16 6.08 13.34
CA GLY A 99 10.04 4.91 14.20
C GLY A 99 10.61 5.04 15.61
N PHE A 100 9.87 4.46 16.56
CA PHE A 100 10.39 4.09 17.89
C PHE A 100 9.93 2.69 18.35
N CYS A 101 9.04 2.04 17.58
CA CYS A 101 8.50 0.71 17.86
C CYS A 101 7.80 0.08 16.63
N ASN A 102 7.36 -1.17 16.76
CA ASN A 102 7.03 -2.08 15.65
C ASN A 102 5.55 -2.05 15.20
N ILE A 103 5.09 -0.94 14.64
CA ILE A 103 3.68 -0.77 14.25
C ILE A 103 3.29 -1.74 13.10
N PRO A 104 2.12 -2.43 13.18
CA PRO A 104 1.58 -3.21 12.07
C PRO A 104 1.28 -2.33 10.85
N VAL A 105 1.73 -2.79 9.69
CA VAL A 105 1.56 -2.10 8.40
C VAL A 105 1.08 -3.07 7.33
N ALA A 106 0.24 -2.58 6.42
CA ALA A 106 -0.08 -3.24 5.16
C ALA A 106 0.89 -2.75 4.08
N TYR A 107 1.47 -3.65 3.28
CA TYR A 107 2.45 -3.32 2.23
C TYR A 107 2.27 -4.17 0.97
N ASP A 108 3.04 -3.90 -0.09
CA ASP A 108 2.85 -4.48 -1.44
C ASP A 108 1.38 -4.40 -1.91
N ILE A 109 0.75 -3.26 -1.64
CA ILE A 109 -0.66 -3.05 -1.88
C ILE A 109 -0.92 -2.89 -3.38
N VAL A 110 -1.92 -3.63 -3.87
CA VAL A 110 -2.48 -3.49 -5.22
C VAL A 110 -3.88 -2.94 -5.10
N CYS A 111 -4.18 -1.83 -5.76
CA CYS A 111 -5.46 -1.15 -5.73
C CYS A 111 -6.27 -1.38 -7.02
N LEU A 112 -7.60 -1.30 -6.92
CA LEU A 112 -8.44 -1.06 -8.10
C LEU A 112 -8.06 0.31 -8.71
N PRO A 113 -7.88 0.41 -10.03
CA PRO A 113 -7.45 1.64 -10.69
C PRO A 113 -8.42 2.81 -10.49
#